data_AF-A0A1G1PYH8-F1
#
_entry.id   AF-A0A1G1PYH8-F1
#
_cell.length_a   1.000
_cell.length_b   1.000
_cell.length_c   1.000
_cell.angle_alpha   90.00
_cell.angle_beta   90.00
_cell.angle_gamma   90.00
#
_symmetry.space_group_name_H-M   'P 1'
#
loop_
_entity.id
_entity.type
_entity.pdbx_description
1 polymer ?
#
loop_
_entity_poly.entity_id
_entity_poly.type
_entity_poly.pdbx_seq_one_letter_code
_entity_poly.pdbx_strand_id
1 'polypeptide(L)'
;MRDLQFRNITSPAKGQRVLACSELSEQEGIRTTVNRHLVCRVFEAKGENKALPQPNLYVFKKQDRKNRMEIFYCRIKGSMYFSFENRLCLVSFINSLRIQLRATV
;
A
#
# COMPACT_ATOMS: atom_id res chain seq x y z
N MET A 1 20.52 -7.12 -11.38
CA MET A 1 20.74 -5.83 -10.69
C MET A 1 19.45 -5.46 -9.95
N ARG A 2 19.53 -4.94 -8.71
CA ARG A 2 18.35 -4.55 -7.92
C ARG A 2 18.38 -3.03 -7.72
N ASP A 3 17.30 -2.35 -8.07
CA ASP A 3 17.08 -0.93 -7.83
C ASP A 3 15.94 -0.75 -6.82
N LEU A 4 16.09 0.19 -5.89
CA LEU A 4 15.14 0.44 -4.83
C LEU A 4 14.89 1.95 -4.70
N GLN A 5 13.65 2.35 -4.95
CA GLN A 5 13.19 3.71 -4.76
C GLN A 5 12.24 3.78 -3.58
N PHE A 6 12.49 4.73 -2.67
CA PHE A 6 11.66 4.93 -1.48
C PHE A 6 11.22 6.39 -1.39
N ARG A 7 9.95 6.59 -1.01
CA ARG A 7 9.36 7.90 -0.79
C ARG A 7 8.56 7.88 0.52
N ASN A 8 8.81 8.87 1.36
CA ASN A 8 8.08 9.11 2.60
C ASN A 8 7.58 10.56 2.61
N ILE A 9 6.28 10.75 2.52
CA ILE A 9 5.63 12.06 2.60
C ILE A 9 4.79 12.07 3.88
N THR A 10 5.09 13.03 4.76
CA THR A 10 4.31 13.25 5.99
C THR A 10 3.73 14.66 5.93
N SER A 11 2.44 14.78 6.22
CA SER A 11 1.72 16.05 6.30
C SER A 11 1.05 16.15 7.68
N PRO A 12 1.69 16.86 8.63
CA PRO A 12 1.12 17.07 9.96
C PRO A 12 -0.25 17.73 9.91
N ALA A 13 -0.41 18.76 9.08
CA ALA A 13 -1.68 19.49 8.91
C ALA A 13 -2.84 18.60 8.45
N LYS A 14 -2.57 17.53 7.69
CA LYS A 14 -3.58 16.57 7.21
C LYS A 14 -3.63 15.29 8.05
N GLY A 15 -2.82 15.18 9.11
CA GLY A 15 -2.62 13.93 9.85
C GLY A 15 -2.21 12.76 8.95
N GLN A 16 -1.57 13.03 7.81
CA GLN A 16 -1.40 12.06 6.73
C GLN A 16 0.05 11.61 6.60
N ARG A 17 0.25 10.31 6.41
CA ARG A 17 1.53 9.74 6.00
C ARG A 17 1.36 8.87 4.77
N VAL A 18 2.25 9.03 3.80
CA VAL A 18 2.33 8.23 2.58
C VAL A 18 3.72 7.65 2.48
N LEU A 19 3.81 6.32 2.52
CA LEU A 19 5.02 5.58 2.19
C LEU A 19 4.82 4.91 0.83
N ALA A 20 5.79 5.04 -0.05
CA ALA A 20 5.84 4.32 -1.31
C ALA A 20 7.23 3.72 -1.50
N CYS A 21 7.27 2.50 -2.00
CA CYS A 21 8.50 1.77 -2.28
C CYS A 21 8.34 1.06 -3.61
N SER A 22 9.30 1.23 -4.52
CA SER A 22 9.39 0.50 -5.77
C SER A 22 10.72 -0.23 -5.83
N GLU A 23 10.66 -1.54 -5.95
CA GLU A 23 11.82 -2.41 -6.09
C GLU A 23 11.80 -3.01 -7.49
N LEU A 24 12.90 -2.86 -8.22
CA LEU A 24 13.08 -3.44 -9.53
C LEU A 24 14.21 -4.47 -9.46
N SER A 25 13.96 -5.67 -9.98
CA SER A 25 14.96 -6.71 -10.12
C SER A 25 14.84 -7.38 -11.48
N GLU A 26 15.95 -7.91 -11.97
CA GLU A 26 16.00 -8.66 -13.22
C GLU A 26 16.75 -9.96 -12.99
N GLN A 27 16.08 -11.08 -13.29
CA GLN A 27 16.57 -12.45 -13.13
C GLN A 27 16.01 -13.30 -14.27
N GLU A 28 16.86 -14.13 -14.90
CA GLU A 28 16.46 -15.15 -15.87
C GLU A 28 15.57 -14.62 -17.04
N GLY A 29 15.88 -13.43 -17.56
CA GLY A 29 15.08 -12.81 -18.64
C GLY A 29 13.70 -12.30 -18.19
N ILE A 30 13.49 -12.14 -16.87
CA ILE A 30 12.28 -11.57 -16.29
C ILE A 30 12.64 -10.34 -15.48
N ARG A 31 12.07 -9.21 -15.86
CA ARG A 31 12.06 -8.00 -15.05
C ARG A 31 10.88 -8.04 -14.10
N THR A 32 11.17 -8.01 -12.81
CA THR A 32 10.20 -7.91 -11.73
C THR A 32 10.18 -6.48 -11.20
N THR A 33 8.99 -5.90 -11.05
CA THR A 33 8.78 -4.61 -10.38
C THR A 33 7.77 -4.78 -9.26
N VAL A 34 8.21 -4.55 -8.02
CA VAL A 34 7.38 -4.64 -6.82
C VAL A 34 7.14 -3.25 -6.27
N ASN A 35 5.88 -2.80 -6.35
CA ASN A 35 5.45 -1.53 -5.79
C ASN A 35 4.64 -1.77 -4.50
N ARG A 36 5.03 -1.10 -3.42
CA ARG A 36 4.36 -1.11 -2.12
C ARG A 36 3.94 0.30 -1.77
N HIS A 37 2.69 0.48 -1.36
CA HIS A 37 2.19 1.78 -0.91
C HIS A 37 1.44 1.63 0.41
N LEU A 38 1.74 2.51 1.36
CA LEU A 38 0.97 2.69 2.58
C LEU A 38 0.52 4.14 2.64
N VAL A 39 -0.79 4.36 2.74
CA VAL A 39 -1.38 5.67 3.02
C VAL A 39 -2.12 5.55 4.33
N CYS A 40 -1.76 6.38 5.31
CA CYS A 40 -2.43 6.48 6.58
C CYS A 40 -2.91 7.91 6.80
N ARG A 41 -4.08 8.06 7.40
CA ARG A 41 -4.58 9.31 7.97
C ARG A 41 -5.01 9.06 9.39
N VAL A 42 -4.54 9.92 10.30
CA VAL A 42 -4.80 9.83 11.73
C VAL A 42 -5.68 11.01 12.13
N PHE A 43 -6.74 10.70 12.87
CA PHE A 43 -7.67 11.68 13.42
C PHE A 43 -7.85 11.38 14.90
N GLU A 44 -8.03 12.42 15.71
CA GLU A 44 -8.47 12.24 17.09
C GLU A 44 -9.92 11.74 17.10
N ALA A 45 -10.20 10.66 17.81
CA ALA A 45 -11.55 10.11 17.92
C ALA A 45 -12.34 10.95 18.94
N LYS A 46 -13.33 11.70 18.45
CA LYS A 46 -14.26 12.47 19.30
C LYS A 46 -15.57 11.70 19.42
N GLY A 47 -15.92 11.22 20.62
CA GLY A 47 -17.18 10.54 20.93
C GLY A 47 -17.06 9.03 21.16
N GLU A 48 -18.21 8.37 21.27
CA GLU A 48 -18.30 6.93 21.55
C GLU A 48 -17.65 6.09 20.45
N ASN A 49 -16.95 5.03 20.87
CA ASN A 49 -16.29 4.07 20.00
C ASN A 49 -17.31 3.29 19.17
N LYS A 50 -17.62 3.81 17.98
CA LYS A 50 -18.46 3.11 17.02
C LYS A 50 -17.73 1.87 16.49
N ALA A 51 -18.47 0.79 16.28
CA ALA A 51 -17.94 -0.37 15.58
C ALA A 51 -17.41 0.06 14.20
N LEU A 52 -16.16 -0.28 13.91
CA LEU A 52 -15.55 0.02 12.61
C LEU A 52 -16.00 -1.01 11.57
N PRO A 53 -16.18 -0.59 10.31
CA PRO A 53 -16.43 -1.55 9.23
C PRO A 53 -15.23 -2.48 9.08
N GLN A 54 -15.50 -3.72 8.68
CA GLN A 54 -14.44 -4.65 8.34
C GLN A 54 -13.60 -4.10 7.17
N PRO A 55 -12.27 -4.29 7.18
CA PRO A 55 -11.42 -3.90 6.06
C PRO A 55 -11.84 -4.59 4.76
N ASN A 56 -11.79 -3.83 3.67
CA ASN A 56 -12.02 -4.37 2.32
C ASN A 56 -10.70 -4.85 1.72
N LEU A 57 -10.66 -6.12 1.30
CA LEU A 57 -9.52 -6.74 0.63
C LEU A 57 -9.81 -6.91 -0.88
N TYR A 58 -8.90 -6.43 -1.71
CA TYR A 58 -8.95 -6.52 -3.16
C TYR A 58 -7.72 -7.29 -3.65
N VAL A 59 -7.93 -8.47 -4.21
CA VAL A 59 -6.85 -9.30 -4.77
C VAL A 59 -7.22 -9.66 -6.21
N PHE A 60 -6.31 -9.42 -7.14
CA PHE A 60 -6.48 -9.89 -8.51
C PHE A 60 -5.16 -10.19 -9.19
N LYS A 61 -5.25 -11.07 -10.19
CA LYS A 61 -4.19 -11.32 -11.18
C LYS A 61 -4.69 -10.85 -12.54
N LYS A 62 -3.83 -10.14 -13.29
CA LYS A 62 -4.09 -9.73 -14.67
C LYS A 62 -2.94 -10.21 -15.56
N GLN A 63 -3.27 -10.78 -16.71
CA GLN A 63 -2.31 -11.10 -17.75
C GLN A 63 -2.49 -10.13 -18.91
N ASP A 64 -1.40 -9.53 -19.38
CA ASP A 64 -1.34 -8.70 -20.58
C ASP A 64 -0.42 -9.39 -21.60
N ARG A 65 -1.05 -10.11 -22.53
CA ARG A 65 -0.33 -10.89 -23.55
C ARG A 65 0.41 -9.98 -24.55
N LYS A 66 -0.13 -8.79 -24.84
CA LYS A 66 0.47 -7.85 -25.80
C LYS A 66 1.81 -7.34 -25.28
N ASN A 67 1.88 -7.03 -23.99
CA ASN A 67 3.09 -6.53 -23.35
C ASN A 67 3.94 -7.62 -22.67
N ARG A 68 3.58 -8.90 -22.83
CA ARG A 68 4.20 -10.07 -22.16
C ARG A 68 4.38 -9.82 -20.65
N MET A 69 3.31 -9.34 -20.02
CA MET A 69 3.34 -8.88 -18.63
C MET A 69 2.28 -9.59 -17.79
N GLU A 70 2.66 -10.03 -16.60
CA GLU A 70 1.74 -10.46 -15.56
C GLU A 70 1.73 -9.45 -14.41
N ILE A 71 0.55 -9.17 -13.89
CA ILE A 71 0.36 -8.25 -12.77
C ILE A 71 -0.37 -8.99 -11.66
N PHE A 72 0.22 -9.01 -10.49
CA PHE A 72 -0.44 -9.36 -9.24
C PHE A 72 -0.72 -8.09 -8.46
N TYR A 73 -1.93 -7.96 -7.93
CA TYR A 73 -2.33 -6.83 -7.10
C TYR A 73 -3.04 -7.30 -5.85
N CYS A 74 -2.63 -6.77 -4.71
CA CYS A 74 -3.28 -6.92 -3.43
C CYS A 74 -3.44 -5.54 -2.79
N ARG A 75 -4.63 -5.21 -2.32
CA ARG A 75 -4.89 -3.97 -1.58
C ARG A 75 -5.87 -4.21 -0.46
N ILE A 76 -5.53 -3.72 0.72
CA ILE A 76 -6.42 -3.64 1.86
C ILE A 76 -6.72 -2.18 2.16
N LYS A 77 -8.00 -1.88 2.41
CA LYS A 77 -8.46 -0.57 2.88
C LYS A 77 -9.27 -0.77 4.14
N GLY A 78 -8.98 -0.01 5.17
CA GLY A 78 -9.72 -0.12 6.42
C GLY A 78 -9.47 1.05 7.34
N SER A 79 -10.00 0.90 8.54
CA SER A 79 -9.76 1.80 9.65
C SER A 79 -9.55 0.99 10.92
N MET A 80 -8.76 1.54 11.83
CA MET A 80 -8.53 0.96 13.15
C MET A 80 -8.47 2.06 14.19
N TYR A 81 -8.87 1.75 15.42
CA TYR A 81 -8.56 2.60 16.56
C TYR A 81 -7.16 2.27 17.08
N PHE A 82 -6.46 3.30 17.56
CA PHE A 82 -5.16 3.17 18.21
C PHE A 82 -5.11 4.13 19.40
N SER A 83 -4.67 3.66 20.56
CA SER A 83 -4.47 4.48 21.75
C SER A 83 -3.02 4.92 21.87
N PHE A 84 -2.78 6.20 22.08
CA PHE A 84 -1.45 6.79 22.28
C PHE A 84 -1.50 7.91 23.32
N GLU A 85 -0.65 7.88 24.33
CA GLU A 85 -0.58 8.93 25.38
C GLU A 85 -1.96 9.31 25.96
N ASN A 86 -2.77 8.31 26.30
CA ASN A 86 -4.14 8.47 26.82
C ASN A 86 -5.13 9.14 25.85
N ARG A 87 -4.78 9.26 24.56
CA ARG A 87 -5.64 9.73 23.48
C ARG A 87 -6.05 8.57 22.61
N LEU A 88 -7.30 8.61 22.15
CA LEU A 88 -7.81 7.65 21.19
C LEU A 88 -7.79 8.25 19.79
N CYS A 89 -7.17 7.54 18.87
CA CYS A 89 -7.02 7.96 17.49
C CYS A 89 -7.75 6.99 16.56
N LEU A 90 -8.45 7.52 15.56
CA LEU A 90 -8.93 6.76 14.41
C LEU A 90 -7.88 6.84 13.30
N VAL A 91 -7.39 5.69 12.86
CA VAL A 91 -6.45 5.56 11.75
C VAL A 91 -7.20 5.00 10.54
N SER A 92 -7.35 5.79 9.49
CA SER A 92 -7.78 5.29 8.17
C SER A 92 -6.56 4.91 7.35
N PHE A 93 -6.54 3.70 6.79
CA PHE A 93 -5.38 3.19 6.08
C PHE A 93 -5.72 2.54 4.74
N ILE A 94 -4.74 2.60 3.84
CA ILE A 94 -4.69 1.86 2.59
C ILE A 94 -3.29 1.27 2.48
N ASN A 95 -3.21 -0.05 2.36
CA ASN A 95 -1.96 -0.73 2.05
C ASN A 95 -2.13 -1.50 0.73
N SER A 96 -1.17 -1.38 -0.18
CA SER A 96 -1.21 -2.06 -1.46
C SER A 96 0.15 -2.59 -1.88
N LEU A 97 0.12 -3.77 -2.50
CA LEU A 97 1.22 -4.46 -3.13
C LEU A 97 0.84 -4.70 -4.60
N ARG A 98 1.71 -4.26 -5.51
CA ARG A 98 1.60 -4.54 -6.93
C ARG A 98 2.90 -5.16 -7.41
N ILE A 99 2.84 -6.39 -7.88
CA ILE A 99 3.98 -7.08 -8.49
C ILE A 99 3.72 -7.15 -9.99
N GLN A 100 4.71 -6.75 -10.78
CA GLN A 100 4.68 -6.85 -12.23
C GLN A 100 5.85 -7.72 -12.66
N LEU A 101 5.56 -8.75 -13.45
CA LEU A 101 6.53 -9.60 -14.10
C LEU A 101 6.47 -9.29 -15.59
N ARG A 102 7.59 -8.91 -16.20
CA ARG A 102 7.66 -8.64 -17.64
C ARG A 102 8.84 -9.41 -18.21
N ALA A 103 8.60 -10.18 -19.26
CA ALA A 103 9.68 -10.82 -20.00
C ALA A 103 10.56 -9.74 -20.65
N THR A 104 11.86 -9.78 -20.39
CA THR A 104 12.88 -9.03 -21.13
C THR A 104 13.39 -9.95 -22.23
N VAL A 105 13.01 -9.61 -23.47
CA VAL A 105 13.55 -10.25 -24.69
C VAL A 105 14.95 -9.73 -24.93
#